data_AF-A0A1U8HFB8-F1
#
_entry.id   AF-A0A1U8HFB8-F1
#
_cell.length_a   1.000
_cell.length_b   1.000
_cell.length_c   1.000
_cell.angle_alpha   90.00
_cell.angle_beta   90.00
_cell.angle_gamma   90.00
#
_symmetry.space_group_name_H-M   'P 1'
#
loop_
_entity.id
_entity.type
_entity.pdbx_description
1 polymer ?
#
loop_
_entity_poly.entity_id
_entity_poly.type
_entity_poly.pdbx_seq_one_letter_code
_entity_poly.pdbx_strand_id
1 'polypeptide(L)'
;MFTFDSSKNDYKAVMFMYDTYSPDRRKFVTVASLKGKKWRLHEFAYEIVSARDGITLHERLHYRVRVKHVWDGYGGHNTVIYFDPISEKFHMLPIPEHGREKNEIAGLGILNECLCMARQEHDRGFEILIIKQDGIKESWTSLFS
;
A
#
# COMPACT_ATOMS: atom_id res chain seq x y z
N MET A 1 0.82 4.66 -10.54
CA MET A 1 0.84 3.20 -10.83
C MET A 1 -0.42 2.83 -11.58
N PHE A 2 -0.45 1.68 -12.24
CA PHE A 2 -1.59 1.22 -13.03
C PHE A 2 -2.13 -0.11 -12.50
N THR A 3 -3.44 -0.29 -12.60
CA THR A 3 -4.09 -1.59 -12.40
C THR A 3 -5.23 -1.80 -13.38
N PHE A 4 -5.64 -3.05 -13.57
CA PHE A 4 -6.70 -3.42 -14.49
C PHE A 4 -8.02 -3.61 -13.74
N ASP A 5 -9.10 -3.03 -14.27
CA ASP A 5 -10.48 -3.24 -13.86
C ASP A 5 -11.14 -4.16 -14.89
N SER A 6 -11.16 -5.46 -14.62
CA SER A 6 -11.79 -6.45 -15.50
C SER A 6 -13.28 -6.19 -15.74
N SER A 7 -14.00 -5.65 -14.74
CA SER A 7 -15.44 -5.34 -14.86
C SER A 7 -15.75 -4.27 -15.91
N LYS A 8 -14.78 -3.40 -16.21
CA LYS A 8 -14.88 -2.33 -17.23
C LYS A 8 -13.95 -2.56 -18.43
N ASN A 9 -13.19 -3.66 -18.40
CA ASN A 9 -12.10 -3.94 -19.32
C ASN A 9 -11.18 -2.72 -19.50
N ASP A 10 -10.81 -2.06 -18.41
CA ASP A 10 -10.14 -0.75 -18.43
C ASP A 10 -8.93 -0.73 -17.51
N TYR A 11 -7.92 0.04 -17.87
CA TYR A 11 -6.83 0.33 -16.96
C TYR A 11 -7.13 1.59 -16.18
N LYS A 12 -6.77 1.58 -14.90
CA LYS A 12 -6.85 2.72 -14.00
C LYS A 12 -5.47 3.17 -13.60
N ALA A 13 -5.22 4.47 -13.72
CA ALA A 13 -4.05 5.12 -13.15
C ALA A 13 -4.40 5.60 -11.74
N VAL A 14 -3.57 5.26 -10.76
CA VAL A 14 -3.70 5.68 -9.36
C VAL A 14 -2.47 6.48 -8.97
N MET A 15 -2.69 7.68 -8.43
CA MET A 15 -1.63 8.62 -8.04
C MET A 15 -1.91 9.22 -6.68
N PHE A 16 -0.92 9.14 -5.79
CA PHE A 16 -0.89 9.88 -4.53
C PHE A 16 -0.33 11.26 -4.79
N MET A 17 -1.12 12.28 -4.47
CA MET A 17 -0.77 13.69 -4.67
C MET A 17 -0.58 14.37 -3.33
N TYR A 18 0.39 15.28 -3.29
CA TYR A 18 0.69 16.13 -2.15
C TYR A 18 0.52 17.57 -2.61
N ASP A 19 -0.49 18.25 -2.09
CA ASP A 19 -0.56 19.70 -2.23
C ASP A 19 0.40 20.32 -1.22
N THR A 20 1.54 20.79 -1.72
CA THR A 20 2.54 21.45 -0.89
C THR A 20 2.30 22.95 -0.76
N TYR A 21 1.35 23.52 -1.52
CA TYR A 21 1.07 24.94 -1.59
C TYR A 21 -0.10 25.34 -0.69
N SER A 22 -1.00 24.41 -0.38
CA SER A 22 -2.09 24.67 0.55
C SER A 22 -1.60 24.75 2.01
N PRO A 23 -2.15 25.65 2.85
CA PRO A 23 -1.76 25.77 4.26
C PRO A 23 -1.97 24.48 5.05
N ASP A 24 -2.96 23.69 4.65
CA ASP A 24 -3.33 22.41 5.26
C ASP A 24 -2.59 21.20 4.66
N ARG A 25 -1.69 21.42 3.69
CA ARG A 25 -0.86 20.39 3.04
C ARG A 25 -1.65 19.14 2.67
N ARG A 26 -2.74 19.32 1.92
CA ARG A 26 -3.69 18.25 1.64
C ARG A 26 -3.03 17.10 0.90
N LYS A 27 -3.41 15.90 1.29
CA LYS A 27 -2.99 14.66 0.64
C LYS A 27 -4.23 13.99 0.12
N PHE A 28 -4.22 13.67 -1.15
CA PHE A 28 -5.36 13.04 -1.79
C PHE A 28 -4.88 12.03 -2.81
N VAL A 29 -5.77 11.11 -3.14
CA VAL A 29 -5.55 10.13 -4.18
C VAL A 29 -6.38 10.54 -5.38
N THR A 30 -5.80 10.47 -6.56
CA THR A 30 -6.56 10.59 -7.79
C THR A 30 -6.51 9.29 -8.59
N VAL A 31 -7.67 8.93 -9.12
CA VAL A 31 -7.86 7.75 -9.95
C VAL A 31 -8.38 8.20 -11.31
N ALA A 32 -7.72 7.79 -12.38
CA ALA A 32 -8.19 8.00 -13.74
C ALA A 32 -8.47 6.68 -14.44
N SER A 33 -9.64 6.61 -15.08
CA SER A 33 -9.93 5.61 -16.12
C SER A 33 -9.18 6.00 -17.39
N LEU A 34 -8.40 5.08 -17.97
CA LEU A 34 -7.67 5.38 -19.21
C LEU A 34 -8.60 5.46 -20.41
N LYS A 35 -9.66 4.65 -20.46
CA LYS A 35 -10.73 4.81 -21.47
C LYS A 35 -11.50 6.12 -21.31
N GLY A 36 -11.89 6.45 -20.07
CA GLY A 36 -12.69 7.63 -19.77
C GLY A 36 -11.92 8.95 -19.83
N LYS A 37 -10.59 8.91 -19.70
CA LYS A 37 -9.67 10.06 -19.76
C LYS A 37 -10.02 11.19 -18.79
N LYS A 38 -10.54 10.83 -17.61
CA LYS A 38 -10.92 11.79 -16.56
C LYS A 38 -10.34 11.35 -15.23
N TRP A 39 -9.72 12.30 -14.54
CA TRP A 39 -9.26 12.17 -13.16
C TRP A 39 -10.44 12.36 -12.20
N ARG A 40 -10.53 11.51 -11.18
CA ARG A 40 -11.44 11.67 -10.05
C ARG A 40 -10.63 11.81 -8.78
N LEU A 41 -11.08 12.70 -7.91
CA LEU A 41 -10.52 12.86 -6.57
C LEU A 41 -11.17 11.83 -5.65
N HIS A 42 -10.35 11.08 -4.92
CA HIS A 42 -10.82 10.14 -3.91
C HIS A 42 -10.32 10.60 -2.55
N GLU A 43 -11.28 10.82 -1.65
CA GLU A 43 -10.97 10.97 -0.24
C GLU A 43 -10.51 9.63 0.32
N PHE A 44 -9.50 9.69 1.18
CA PHE A 44 -8.87 8.51 1.74
C PHE A 44 -9.14 8.47 3.24
N ALA A 45 -9.64 7.34 3.73
CA ALA A 45 -10.09 7.20 5.12
C ALA A 45 -8.95 7.28 6.16
N TYR A 46 -7.69 7.21 5.72
CA TYR A 46 -6.52 7.20 6.60
C TYR A 46 -5.62 8.41 6.34
N GLU A 47 -4.95 8.92 7.38
CA GLU A 47 -3.99 10.00 7.22
C GLU A 47 -2.65 9.44 6.68
N ILE A 48 -2.55 9.26 5.36
CA ILE A 48 -1.31 8.82 4.71
C ILE A 48 -0.26 9.92 4.85
N VAL A 49 0.86 9.59 5.49
CA VAL A 49 2.04 10.44 5.55
C VAL A 49 2.75 10.44 4.20
N SER A 50 3.02 9.27 3.65
CA SER A 50 3.65 9.09 2.34
C SER A 50 3.27 7.75 1.70
N ALA A 51 3.28 7.70 0.38
CA ALA A 51 3.23 6.48 -0.41
C ALA A 51 4.56 6.32 -1.15
N ARG A 52 4.95 5.08 -1.40
CA ARG A 52 6.19 4.73 -2.10
C ARG A 52 5.84 3.88 -3.32
N ASP A 53 6.69 2.90 -3.59
CA ASP A 53 6.48 1.80 -4.53
C ASP A 53 5.09 1.18 -4.41
N GLY A 54 4.57 0.81 -5.57
CA GLY A 54 3.36 0.02 -5.68
C GLY A 54 3.54 -1.12 -6.67
N ILE A 55 2.76 -2.17 -6.50
CA ILE A 55 2.81 -3.39 -7.29
C ILE A 55 1.42 -3.97 -7.48
N THR A 56 1.12 -4.46 -8.68
CA THR A 56 -0.20 -4.99 -9.02
C THR A 56 -0.17 -6.51 -8.95
N LEU A 57 -1.07 -7.10 -8.17
CA LEU A 57 -1.27 -8.54 -8.03
C LEU A 57 -2.78 -8.82 -8.00
N HIS A 58 -3.25 -9.78 -8.80
CA HIS A 58 -4.67 -10.14 -8.89
C HIS A 58 -5.60 -8.92 -9.05
N GLU A 59 -5.25 -8.03 -10.00
CA GLU A 59 -5.95 -6.75 -10.27
C GLU A 59 -5.96 -5.75 -9.11
N ARG A 60 -5.37 -6.08 -7.97
CA ARG A 60 -5.25 -5.17 -6.83
C ARG A 60 -3.89 -4.51 -6.82
N LEU A 61 -3.91 -3.20 -6.62
CA LEU A 61 -2.68 -2.40 -6.60
C LEU A 61 -2.26 -2.14 -5.16
N HIS A 62 -1.19 -2.80 -4.75
CA HIS A 62 -0.61 -2.73 -3.42
C HIS A 62 0.37 -1.58 -3.35
N TYR A 63 0.41 -0.87 -2.23
CA TYR A 63 1.37 0.20 -1.97
C TYR A 63 1.98 0.05 -0.59
N ARG A 64 3.28 0.31 -0.51
CA ARG A 64 3.91 0.66 0.75
C ARG A 64 3.54 2.10 1.11
N VAL A 65 2.97 2.29 2.29
CA VAL A 65 2.60 3.61 2.80
C VAL A 65 3.06 3.80 4.24
N ARG A 66 3.27 5.06 4.63
CA ARG A 66 3.31 5.46 6.04
C ARG A 66 1.98 6.09 6.38
N VAL A 67 1.33 5.67 7.46
CA VAL A 67 0.09 6.29 7.95
C VAL A 67 0.27 6.77 9.37
N LYS A 68 -0.37 7.89 9.72
CA LYS A 68 -0.28 8.46 11.06
C LYS A 68 -1.24 7.71 12.00
N HIS A 69 -0.75 7.32 13.18
CA HIS A 69 -1.61 6.87 14.28
C HIS A 69 -1.85 8.01 15.25
N VAL A 70 -3.04 8.01 15.87
CA VAL A 70 -3.47 9.01 16.87
C VAL A 70 -2.49 9.12 18.04
N TRP A 71 -1.79 8.02 18.36
CA TRP A 71 -0.85 7.91 19.48
C TRP A 71 0.63 8.06 19.09
N ASP A 72 0.95 8.12 17.80
CA ASP A 72 2.33 8.21 17.34
C ASP A 72 2.76 9.67 17.29
N GLY A 73 3.47 10.10 18.34
CA GLY A 73 3.84 11.49 18.59
C GLY A 73 4.39 12.24 17.36
N TYR A 74 5.19 11.61 16.49
CA TYR A 74 5.77 12.32 15.32
C TYR A 74 6.15 11.46 14.09
N GLY A 75 5.83 10.17 14.03
CA GLY A 75 6.24 9.34 12.88
C GLY A 75 5.27 8.23 12.59
N GLY A 76 4.53 8.34 11.49
CA GLY A 76 3.60 7.30 11.05
C GLY A 76 4.26 5.93 10.91
N HIS A 77 3.47 4.88 11.05
CA HIS A 77 3.92 3.51 10.91
C HIS A 77 3.91 3.08 9.44
N ASN A 78 4.88 2.27 9.02
CA ASN A 78 4.84 1.67 7.67
C ASN A 78 3.81 0.54 7.67
N THR A 79 2.97 0.54 6.64
CA THR A 79 1.99 -0.50 6.39
C THR A 79 1.85 -0.73 4.89
N VAL A 80 1.05 -1.71 4.53
CA VAL A 80 0.68 -1.99 3.15
C VAL A 80 -0.82 -1.73 3.00
N ILE A 81 -1.18 -1.00 1.95
CA ILE A 81 -2.58 -0.86 1.52
C ILE A 81 -2.74 -1.48 0.14
N TYR A 82 -3.96 -1.81 -0.24
CA TYR A 82 -4.28 -2.15 -1.61
C TYR A 82 -5.51 -1.38 -2.10
N PHE A 83 -5.49 -1.07 -3.39
CA PHE A 83 -6.60 -0.49 -4.14
C PHE A 83 -7.31 -1.59 -4.92
N ASP A 84 -8.62 -1.73 -4.69
CA ASP A 84 -9.50 -2.55 -5.53
C ASP A 84 -10.06 -1.67 -6.66
N PRO A 85 -9.70 -1.92 -7.93
CA PRO A 85 -10.19 -1.12 -9.03
C PRO A 85 -11.66 -1.31 -9.32
N ILE A 86 -12.29 -2.43 -8.96
CA ILE A 86 -13.71 -2.65 -9.26
C ILE A 86 -14.56 -1.78 -8.34
N SER A 87 -14.32 -1.86 -7.03
CA SER A 87 -15.04 -1.04 -6.04
C SER A 87 -14.51 0.39 -5.91
N GLU A 88 -13.32 0.67 -6.44
CA GLU A 88 -12.55 1.91 -6.28
C GLU A 88 -12.30 2.26 -4.79
N LYS A 89 -12.07 1.24 -3.97
CA LYS A 89 -11.81 1.39 -2.53
C LYS A 89 -10.39 1.00 -2.17
N PHE A 90 -9.91 1.61 -1.09
CA PHE A 90 -8.64 1.27 -0.48
C PHE A 90 -8.85 0.52 0.82
N HIS A 91 -7.97 -0.44 1.05
CA HIS A 91 -8.01 -1.32 2.20
C HIS A 91 -6.62 -1.44 2.80
N MET A 92 -6.54 -1.52 4.13
CA MET A 92 -5.31 -1.92 4.80
C MET A 92 -5.11 -3.42 4.65
N LEU A 93 -3.90 -3.81 4.24
CA LEU A 93 -3.48 -5.20 4.30
C LEU A 93 -2.92 -5.45 5.71
N PRO A 94 -3.45 -6.43 6.46
CA PRO A 94 -2.90 -6.74 7.77
C PRO A 94 -1.51 -7.36 7.58
N ILE A 95 -0.50 -6.70 8.15
CA ILE A 95 0.88 -7.16 8.15
C ILE A 95 1.27 -7.72 9.52
N PRO A 96 2.26 -8.61 9.60
CA PRO A 96 2.74 -9.12 10.88
C PRO A 96 3.27 -7.97 11.75
N GLU A 97 2.92 -8.02 13.04
CA GLU A 97 3.50 -7.10 14.01
C GLU A 97 5.00 -7.34 14.14
N HIS A 98 5.72 -6.30 14.52
CA HIS A 98 7.14 -6.38 14.81
C HIS A 98 7.38 -5.77 16.19
N GLY A 99 7.11 -6.57 17.22
CA GLY A 99 7.42 -6.24 18.61
C GLY A 99 7.14 -4.78 18.99
N ARG A 100 8.11 -4.15 19.65
CA ARG A 100 8.04 -2.75 20.10
C ARG A 100 8.63 -1.76 19.09
N GLU A 101 9.13 -2.23 17.95
CA GLU A 101 9.95 -1.43 17.04
C GLU A 101 9.20 -1.08 15.75
N LYS A 102 9.64 0.00 15.10
CA LYS A 102 9.01 0.45 13.86
C LYS A 102 9.27 -0.58 12.76
N ASN A 103 8.20 -1.22 12.29
CA ASN A 103 8.21 -2.01 11.06
C ASN A 103 8.77 -1.17 9.90
N GLU A 104 10.04 -1.33 9.51
CA GLU A 104 10.59 -0.68 8.32
C GLU A 104 10.48 -1.61 7.13
N ILE A 105 9.41 -1.42 6.34
CA ILE A 105 9.22 -2.13 5.08
C ILE A 105 10.21 -1.53 4.08
N ALA A 106 11.07 -2.34 3.48
CA ALA A 106 12.09 -1.94 2.51
C ALA A 106 11.58 -1.98 1.06
N GLY A 107 10.67 -2.91 0.75
CA GLY A 107 10.04 -3.01 -0.56
C GLY A 107 8.99 -4.11 -0.66
N LEU A 108 8.17 -4.03 -1.71
CA LEU A 108 7.20 -5.05 -2.09
C LEU A 108 7.65 -5.79 -3.36
N GLY A 109 7.25 -7.06 -3.48
CA GLY A 109 7.51 -7.88 -4.66
C GLY A 109 6.42 -8.93 -4.88
N ILE A 110 6.58 -9.71 -5.94
CA ILE A 110 5.75 -10.88 -6.22
C ILE A 110 6.68 -12.09 -6.30
N LEU A 111 6.36 -13.14 -5.55
CA LEU A 111 7.06 -14.42 -5.61
C LEU A 111 6.03 -15.54 -5.61
N ASN A 112 6.11 -16.45 -6.59
CA ASN A 112 5.17 -17.57 -6.74
C ASN A 112 3.70 -17.13 -6.70
N GLU A 113 3.37 -16.07 -7.46
CA GLU A 113 2.02 -15.47 -7.53
C GLU A 113 1.48 -14.93 -6.19
N CYS A 114 2.33 -14.81 -5.18
CA CYS A 114 1.99 -14.25 -3.88
C CYS A 114 2.70 -12.90 -3.69
N LEU A 115 2.07 -12.00 -2.94
CA LEU A 115 2.72 -10.76 -2.52
C LEU A 115 3.84 -11.11 -1.52
N CYS A 116 5.02 -10.54 -1.72
CA CYS A 116 6.12 -10.60 -0.76
C CYS A 116 6.51 -9.21 -0.26
N MET A 117 7.07 -9.17 0.93
CA MET A 117 7.46 -7.98 1.64
C MET A 117 8.86 -8.18 2.22
N ALA A 118 9.80 -7.33 1.84
CA ALA A 118 11.09 -7.24 2.50
C ALA A 118 10.99 -6.20 3.62
N ARG A 119 11.41 -6.55 4.82
CA ARG A 119 11.47 -5.62 5.97
C ARG A 119 12.81 -5.70 6.67
N GLN A 120 13.26 -4.57 7.19
CA GLN A 120 14.48 -4.52 7.99
C GLN A 120 14.20 -5.04 9.39
N GLU A 121 15.05 -5.94 9.86
CA GLU A 121 15.18 -6.33 11.25
C GLU A 121 16.45 -5.68 11.79
N HIS A 122 16.31 -4.79 12.77
CA HIS A 122 17.33 -3.82 13.20
C HIS A 122 18.74 -4.41 13.30
N ASP A 123 18.88 -5.59 13.90
CA ASP A 123 20.16 -6.25 14.17
C ASP A 123 20.44 -7.49 13.32
N ARG A 124 19.49 -7.92 12.46
CA ARG A 124 19.60 -9.19 11.71
C ARG A 124 19.60 -9.02 10.20
N GLY A 125 19.40 -7.81 9.70
CA GLY A 125 19.42 -7.51 8.26
C GLY A 125 18.00 -7.40 7.71
N PHE A 126 17.66 -8.21 6.70
CA PHE A 126 16.35 -8.18 6.05
C PHE A 126 15.67 -9.52 6.11
N GLU A 127 14.42 -9.52 6.56
CA GLU A 127 13.53 -10.66 6.45
C GLU A 127 12.65 -10.50 5.20
N ILE A 128 12.44 -11.60 4.48
CA ILE A 128 11.44 -11.66 3.40
C ILE A 128 10.25 -12.50 3.85
N LEU A 129 9.07 -11.86 3.86
CA LEU A 129 7.79 -12.48 4.17
C LEU A 129 6.97 -12.67 2.89
N ILE A 130 6.21 -13.76 2.80
CA ILE A 130 5.26 -14.05 1.73
C ILE A 130 3.87 -14.30 2.31
N ILE A 131 2.83 -13.68 1.73
CA ILE A 131 1.44 -13.91 2.15
C ILE A 131 0.80 -14.97 1.26
N LYS A 132 0.34 -16.07 1.85
CA LYS A 132 -0.30 -17.17 1.09
C LYS A 132 -1.79 -16.94 0.86
N GLN A 133 -2.43 -16.15 1.73
CA GLN A 133 -3.85 -15.84 1.62
C GLN A 133 -4.08 -14.36 1.87
N ASP A 134 -4.48 -13.65 0.81
CA ASP A 134 -4.73 -12.21 0.86
C ASP A 134 -5.67 -11.83 2.01
N GLY A 135 -5.27 -10.83 2.80
CA GLY A 135 -6.06 -10.30 3.90
C GLY A 135 -6.00 -11.10 5.22
N ILE A 136 -5.24 -12.20 5.29
CA ILE A 136 -5.05 -12.96 6.53
C ILE A 136 -3.64 -12.73 7.09
N LYS A 137 -3.56 -12.07 8.25
CA LYS A 137 -2.30 -11.72 8.92
C LYS A 137 -1.47 -12.97 9.26
N GLU A 138 -2.13 -14.05 9.64
CA GLU A 138 -1.52 -15.31 10.05
C GLU A 138 -0.98 -16.12 8.86
N SER A 139 -1.33 -15.74 7.64
CA SER A 139 -0.87 -16.43 6.42
C SER A 139 0.49 -15.92 5.91
N TRP A 140 1.05 -14.89 6.55
CA TRP A 140 2.40 -14.45 6.30
C TRP A 140 3.40 -15.49 6.83
N THR A 141 4.32 -15.89 5.97
CA THR A 141 5.38 -16.86 6.31
C THR A 141 6.74 -16.27 5.96
N SER A 142 7.72 -16.46 6.84
CA SER A 142 9.11 -16.08 6.59
C SER A 142 9.73 -17.06 5.60
N LEU A 143 10.38 -16.53 4.57
CA LEU A 143 11.15 -17.32 3.62
C LEU A 143 12.60 -17.48 4.07
N PHE A 144 13.18 -16.40 4.60
CA PHE A 144 14.49 -16.39 5.25
C PHE A 144 14.70 -15.08 6.02
N SER A 145 15.52 -15.16 7.06
CA SER A 145 15.96 -14.08 7.96
C SER A 145 17.46 -14.17 8.19
#